data_AF-L0AHV9-F1
#
_entry.id   AF-L0AHV9-F1
#
_cell.length_a   1.000
_cell.length_b   1.000
_cell.length_c   1.000
_cell.angle_alpha   90.00
_cell.angle_beta   90.00
_cell.angle_gamma   90.00
#
_symmetry.space_group_name_H-M   'P 1'
#
loop_
_entity.id
_entity.type
_entity.pdbx_description
1 polymer ?
#
loop_
_entity_poly.entity_id
_entity_poly.type
_entity_poly.pdbx_seq_one_letter_code
_entity_poly.pdbx_strand_id
1 'polypeptide(L)'
;MTDDICGEPTGPDGDGEPCQRAAGWGRDVDHGPCVDHADDVGGTGRRSELEQNDSIVDLVAGELQNGATVPEACAEAGISTSSYHEWRRKGEASDADADEDVFVEFLEETTRARRIGAKRDRERLKELIAETGDTRTWYKLHHDQYGDSYREEGGDGDAAEGIPLVVPENARPDS
;
A
#
# COMPACT_ATOMS: atom_id res chain seq x y z
N MET A 1 -13.30 -41.74 -34.41
CA MET A 1 -12.18 -40.86 -34.05
C MET A 1 -12.68 -39.48 -34.47
N THR A 2 -13.58 -38.92 -33.68
CA THR A 2 -14.25 -37.65 -33.96
C THR A 2 -13.48 -36.56 -33.25
N ASP A 3 -13.27 -35.48 -33.97
CA ASP A 3 -12.18 -34.52 -33.84
C ASP A 3 -12.04 -33.84 -32.46
N ASP A 4 -10.80 -33.79 -31.96
CA ASP A 4 -10.32 -32.99 -30.84
C ASP A 4 -10.31 -31.49 -31.22
N ILE A 5 -11.46 -30.92 -31.58
CA ILE A 5 -11.60 -29.52 -32.02
C ILE A 5 -12.38 -28.72 -30.97
N CYS A 6 -11.93 -27.49 -30.72
CA CYS A 6 -12.46 -26.57 -29.72
C CYS A 6 -13.97 -26.31 -29.88
N GLY A 7 -14.45 -26.02 -31.09
CA GLY A 7 -15.87 -25.85 -31.40
C GLY A 7 -16.55 -24.58 -30.86
N GLU A 8 -15.93 -23.84 -29.94
CA GLU A 8 -16.48 -22.59 -29.35
C GLU A 8 -16.66 -21.46 -30.39
N PRO A 9 -17.69 -20.61 -30.26
CA PRO A 9 -17.94 -19.52 -31.18
C PRO A 9 -16.86 -18.44 -31.05
N THR A 10 -16.36 -17.97 -32.19
CA THR A 10 -15.30 -16.93 -32.25
C THR A 10 -15.82 -15.50 -32.11
N GLY A 11 -17.13 -15.31 -32.06
CA GLY A 11 -17.80 -14.00 -31.97
C GLY A 11 -18.25 -13.68 -30.55
N PRO A 12 -18.21 -12.40 -30.12
CA PRO A 12 -18.53 -11.98 -28.76
C PRO A 12 -19.99 -12.25 -28.35
N ASP A 13 -20.91 -12.41 -29.32
CA ASP A 13 -22.33 -12.69 -29.09
C ASP A 13 -22.71 -14.14 -29.41
N GLY A 14 -21.73 -15.03 -29.60
CA GLY A 14 -21.96 -16.44 -29.94
C GLY A 14 -22.34 -16.70 -31.41
N ASP A 15 -22.19 -15.72 -32.28
CA ASP A 15 -22.58 -15.73 -33.70
C ASP A 15 -21.42 -16.01 -34.68
N GLY A 16 -20.18 -16.12 -34.17
CA GLY A 16 -19.00 -16.40 -34.98
C GLY A 16 -18.89 -17.85 -35.44
N GLU A 17 -18.04 -18.09 -36.44
CA GLU A 17 -17.74 -19.45 -36.90
C GLU A 17 -17.09 -20.28 -35.75
N PRO A 18 -17.44 -21.57 -35.60
CA PRO A 18 -16.93 -22.41 -34.54
C PRO A 18 -15.42 -22.60 -34.68
N CYS A 19 -14.70 -22.44 -33.57
CA CYS A 19 -13.25 -22.50 -33.51
C CYS A 19 -12.73 -23.86 -33.97
N GLN A 20 -11.90 -23.87 -35.01
CA GLN A 20 -11.31 -25.07 -35.60
C GLN A 20 -9.96 -25.48 -34.97
N ARG A 21 -9.53 -24.81 -33.89
CA ARG A 21 -8.28 -25.15 -33.20
C ARG A 21 -8.44 -26.45 -32.44
N ALA A 22 -7.31 -27.12 -32.16
CA ALA A 22 -7.30 -28.29 -31.30
C ALA A 22 -7.88 -27.95 -29.91
N ALA A 23 -8.73 -28.84 -29.39
CA ALA A 23 -9.23 -28.78 -28.03
C ALA A 23 -8.06 -28.96 -27.03
N GLY A 24 -8.17 -28.32 -25.86
CA GLY A 24 -7.21 -28.50 -24.77
C GLY A 24 -6.47 -27.23 -24.32
N TRP A 25 -6.27 -27.14 -23.01
CA TRP A 25 -5.70 -26.01 -22.28
C TRP A 25 -4.16 -25.94 -22.34
N GLY A 26 -3.55 -26.41 -23.43
CA GLY A 26 -2.09 -26.42 -23.59
C GLY A 26 -1.32 -27.35 -22.62
N ARG A 27 -1.99 -28.13 -21.77
CA ARG A 27 -1.43 -29.22 -20.95
C ARG A 27 -2.47 -30.33 -20.75
N ASP A 28 -2.22 -31.50 -21.35
CA ASP A 28 -2.69 -32.84 -20.96
C ASP A 28 -4.19 -33.09 -20.69
N VAL A 29 -5.11 -32.22 -21.13
CA VAL A 29 -6.55 -32.48 -21.06
C VAL A 29 -7.15 -32.58 -22.46
N ASP A 30 -7.61 -33.79 -22.82
CA ASP A 30 -8.17 -34.13 -24.15
C ASP A 30 -9.56 -33.47 -24.40
N HIS A 31 -10.08 -32.69 -23.46
CA HIS A 31 -11.45 -32.14 -23.53
C HIS A 31 -11.47 -30.72 -22.95
N GLY A 32 -12.02 -29.76 -23.71
CA GLY A 32 -12.21 -28.36 -23.28
C GLY A 32 -11.91 -27.34 -24.38
N PRO A 33 -12.31 -26.07 -24.19
CA PRO A 33 -12.03 -25.02 -25.16
C PRO A 33 -10.52 -24.84 -25.36
N CYS A 34 -10.11 -24.40 -26.54
CA CYS A 34 -8.71 -24.06 -26.81
C CYS A 34 -8.31 -22.81 -26.02
N VAL A 35 -7.01 -22.57 -25.87
CA VAL A 35 -6.42 -21.44 -25.14
C VAL A 35 -6.98 -20.05 -25.46
N ASP A 36 -7.61 -19.84 -26.62
CA ASP A 36 -8.21 -18.55 -27.00
C ASP A 36 -9.68 -18.41 -26.55
N HIS A 37 -10.38 -19.54 -26.40
CA HIS A 37 -11.78 -19.62 -25.94
C HIS A 37 -11.89 -20.28 -24.57
N ALA A 38 -10.75 -20.50 -23.93
CA ALA A 38 -10.59 -20.49 -22.50
C ALA A 38 -11.04 -19.11 -22.02
N ASP A 39 -12.35 -18.85 -22.06
CA ASP A 39 -12.93 -17.89 -21.16
C ASP A 39 -12.34 -18.23 -19.78
N ASP A 40 -12.01 -17.20 -19.02
CA ASP A 40 -11.51 -17.30 -17.64
C ASP A 40 -12.60 -17.89 -16.70
N VAL A 41 -13.48 -18.77 -17.22
CA VAL A 41 -14.51 -19.52 -16.52
C VAL A 41 -13.81 -20.51 -15.59
N GLY A 42 -13.64 -20.05 -14.35
CA GLY A 42 -13.18 -20.90 -13.27
C GLY A 42 -11.68 -20.87 -13.05
N GLY A 43 -11.02 -19.75 -13.39
CA GLY A 43 -9.87 -19.32 -12.61
C GLY A 43 -10.32 -19.18 -11.16
N THR A 44 -10.26 -20.26 -10.39
CA THR A 44 -9.97 -20.17 -8.95
C THR A 44 -8.56 -19.60 -8.89
N GLY A 45 -8.45 -18.30 -9.18
CA GLY A 45 -7.21 -17.54 -9.14
C GLY A 45 -6.55 -17.94 -7.85
N ARG A 46 -5.33 -18.46 -7.94
CA ARG A 46 -4.62 -19.00 -6.79
C ARG A 46 -4.79 -18.00 -5.65
N ARG A 47 -5.48 -18.41 -4.58
CA ARG A 47 -5.74 -17.55 -3.41
C ARG A 47 -4.43 -16.87 -3.05
N SER A 48 -4.45 -15.57 -2.85
CA SER A 48 -3.28 -14.83 -2.39
C SER A 48 -2.81 -15.38 -1.04
N GLU A 49 -1.57 -15.12 -0.67
CA GLU A 49 -1.05 -15.51 0.65
C GLU A 49 -1.85 -14.85 1.77
N LEU A 50 -2.33 -13.61 1.56
CA LEU A 50 -3.20 -12.90 2.48
C LEU A 50 -4.51 -13.66 2.71
N GLU A 51 -5.18 -14.09 1.63
CA GLU A 51 -6.42 -14.88 1.73
C GLU A 51 -6.19 -16.27 2.35
N GLN A 52 -4.96 -16.79 2.37
CA GLN A 52 -4.64 -18.09 2.96
C GLN A 52 -4.23 -17.98 4.43
N ASN A 53 -3.83 -16.79 4.87
CA ASN A 53 -3.27 -16.59 6.20
C ASN A 53 -3.67 -15.23 6.77
N ASP A 54 -4.76 -15.23 7.52
CA ASP A 54 -5.31 -14.05 8.19
C ASP A 54 -4.32 -13.42 9.20
N SER A 55 -3.35 -14.20 9.72
CA SER A 55 -2.36 -13.69 10.67
C SER A 55 -1.40 -12.66 10.05
N ILE A 56 -1.32 -12.58 8.72
CA ILE A 56 -0.49 -11.59 8.02
C ILE A 56 -0.98 -10.18 8.34
N VAL A 57 -2.30 -9.97 8.45
CA VAL A 57 -2.87 -8.66 8.80
C VAL A 57 -2.35 -8.21 10.15
N ASP A 58 -2.50 -9.06 11.17
CA ASP A 58 -2.09 -8.77 12.56
C ASP A 58 -0.59 -8.50 12.68
N LEU A 59 0.25 -9.31 12.01
CA LEU A 59 1.71 -9.15 12.05
C LEU A 59 2.14 -7.81 11.42
N VAL A 60 1.67 -7.53 10.20
CA VAL A 60 2.04 -6.29 9.50
C VAL A 60 1.50 -5.08 10.25
N ALA A 61 0.24 -5.11 10.69
CA ALA A 61 -0.37 -4.01 11.43
C ALA A 61 0.33 -3.78 12.77
N GLY A 62 0.68 -4.85 13.51
CA GLY A 62 1.41 -4.77 14.77
C GLY A 62 2.76 -4.07 14.63
N GLU A 63 3.57 -4.48 13.64
CA GLU A 63 4.88 -3.87 13.39
C GLU A 63 4.76 -2.41 12.96
N LEU A 64 3.81 -2.07 12.08
CA LEU A 64 3.56 -0.69 11.67
C LEU A 64 3.08 0.18 12.84
N GLN A 65 2.30 -0.36 13.78
CA GLN A 65 1.91 0.35 15.01
C GLN A 65 3.10 0.62 15.94
N ASN A 66 4.13 -0.22 15.90
CA ASN A 66 5.36 -0.08 16.67
C ASN A 66 6.37 0.88 16.02
N GLY A 67 6.02 1.47 14.87
CA GLY A 67 6.87 2.41 14.14
C GLY A 67 7.84 1.76 13.16
N ALA A 68 7.67 0.45 12.89
CA ALA A 68 8.46 -0.23 11.87
C ALA A 68 8.16 0.35 10.48
N THR A 69 9.16 0.29 9.60
CA THR A 69 8.97 0.61 8.19
C THR A 69 8.22 -0.53 7.47
N VAL A 70 7.60 -0.22 6.33
CA VAL A 70 6.90 -1.24 5.53
C VAL A 70 7.79 -2.44 5.17
N PRO A 71 9.05 -2.26 4.73
CA PRO A 71 9.93 -3.41 4.47
C PRO A 71 10.21 -4.28 5.70
N GLU A 72 10.38 -3.69 6.88
CA GLU A 72 10.59 -4.44 8.13
C GLU A 72 9.35 -5.23 8.53
N ALA A 73 8.18 -4.60 8.48
CA ALA A 73 6.90 -5.27 8.75
C ALA A 73 6.61 -6.40 7.76
N CYS A 74 6.96 -6.22 6.48
CA CYS A 74 6.83 -7.27 5.46
C CYS A 74 7.78 -8.44 5.73
N ALA A 75 9.01 -8.17 6.14
CA ALA A 75 9.98 -9.21 6.46
C ALA A 75 9.53 -10.06 7.66
N GLU A 76 8.98 -9.43 8.70
CA GLU A 76 8.44 -10.13 9.86
C GLU A 76 7.23 -11.00 9.50
N ALA A 77 6.35 -10.50 8.65
CA ALA A 77 5.19 -11.25 8.15
C ALA A 77 5.54 -12.29 7.07
N GLY A 78 6.79 -12.37 6.62
CA GLY A 78 7.24 -13.30 5.58
C GLY A 78 6.71 -13.00 4.17
N ILE A 79 6.31 -11.75 3.89
CA ILE A 79 5.74 -11.33 2.60
C ILE A 79 6.68 -10.38 1.85
N SER A 80 6.49 -10.25 0.54
CA SER A 80 7.19 -9.25 -0.26
C SER A 80 6.55 -7.87 -0.12
N THR A 81 7.34 -6.80 -0.27
CA THR A 81 6.82 -5.42 -0.32
C THR A 81 5.91 -5.20 -1.54
N SER A 82 6.18 -5.88 -2.66
CA SER A 82 5.29 -5.90 -3.82
C SER A 82 3.91 -6.45 -3.48
N SER A 83 3.85 -7.58 -2.75
CA SER A 83 2.59 -8.19 -2.30
C SER A 83 1.81 -7.22 -1.42
N TYR A 84 2.49 -6.59 -0.45
CA TYR A 84 1.89 -5.56 0.41
C TYR A 84 1.24 -4.43 -0.39
N HIS A 85 1.95 -3.86 -1.38
CA HIS A 85 1.42 -2.77 -2.20
C HIS A 85 0.33 -3.22 -3.17
N GLU A 86 0.41 -4.44 -3.69
CA GLU A 86 -0.64 -5.03 -4.50
C GLU A 86 -1.94 -5.20 -3.71
N TRP A 87 -1.88 -5.79 -2.52
CA TRP A 87 -3.05 -6.02 -1.67
C TRP A 87 -3.72 -4.73 -1.23
N ARG A 88 -2.93 -3.71 -0.89
CA ARG A 88 -3.50 -2.38 -0.61
C ARG A 88 -4.19 -1.76 -1.82
N ARG A 89 -3.62 -1.87 -3.02
CA ARG A 89 -4.26 -1.39 -4.26
C ARG A 89 -5.54 -2.15 -4.57
N LYS A 90 -5.61 -3.45 -4.25
CA LYS A 90 -6.83 -4.23 -4.37
C LYS A 90 -7.92 -3.71 -3.43
N GLY A 91 -7.61 -3.52 -2.15
CA GLY A 91 -8.55 -2.94 -1.19
C GLY A 91 -9.01 -1.52 -1.55
N GLU A 92 -8.16 -0.72 -2.19
CA GLU A 92 -8.53 0.62 -2.69
C GLU A 92 -9.47 0.57 -3.91
N ALA A 93 -9.39 -0.51 -4.68
CA ALA A 93 -10.18 -0.72 -5.89
C ALA A 93 -11.47 -1.52 -5.65
N SER A 94 -11.62 -2.16 -4.48
CA SER A 94 -12.83 -2.88 -4.09
C SER A 94 -13.99 -1.89 -3.86
N ASP A 95 -15.18 -2.28 -4.31
CA ASP A 95 -16.40 -1.49 -4.05
C ASP A 95 -16.68 -1.46 -2.55
N ALA A 96 -17.04 -0.28 -2.03
CA ALA A 96 -17.19 -0.01 -0.60
C ALA A 96 -18.28 -0.87 0.10
N ASP A 97 -19.12 -1.58 -0.64
CA ASP A 97 -20.15 -2.49 -0.11
C ASP A 97 -19.65 -3.94 0.08
N ALA A 98 -18.37 -4.22 -0.20
CA ALA A 98 -17.72 -5.50 0.04
C ALA A 98 -17.02 -5.54 1.41
N ASP A 99 -17.77 -5.31 2.50
CA ASP A 99 -17.27 -5.34 3.89
C ASP A 99 -16.63 -6.70 4.29
N GLU A 100 -16.80 -7.76 3.50
CA GLU A 100 -16.16 -9.08 3.70
C GLU A 100 -14.87 -9.29 2.87
N ASP A 101 -14.35 -8.25 2.20
CA ASP A 101 -13.12 -8.34 1.41
C ASP A 101 -11.86 -8.20 2.30
N VAL A 102 -11.08 -9.28 2.40
CA VAL A 102 -9.81 -9.32 3.14
C VAL A 102 -8.81 -8.24 2.70
N PHE A 103 -8.87 -7.79 1.44
CA PHE A 103 -8.01 -6.72 0.95
C PHE A 103 -8.43 -5.36 1.48
N VAL A 104 -9.73 -5.14 1.69
CA VAL A 104 -10.27 -3.92 2.33
C VAL A 104 -9.85 -3.90 3.80
N GLU A 105 -10.05 -4.99 4.52
CA GLU A 105 -9.61 -5.11 5.92
C GLU A 105 -8.11 -4.84 6.06
N PHE A 106 -7.29 -5.46 5.20
CA PHE A 106 -5.85 -5.24 5.21
C PHE A 106 -5.47 -3.78 4.93
N LEU A 107 -6.15 -3.12 3.99
CA LEU A 107 -5.94 -1.70 3.70
C LEU A 107 -6.25 -0.84 4.92
N GLU A 108 -7.40 -1.07 5.57
CA GLU A 108 -7.87 -0.29 6.70
C GLU A 108 -6.96 -0.47 7.92
N GLU A 109 -6.67 -1.70 8.30
CA GLU A 109 -5.87 -2.01 9.48
C GLU A 109 -4.43 -1.52 9.32
N THR A 110 -3.81 -1.71 8.16
CA THR A 110 -2.45 -1.17 7.94
C THR A 110 -2.43 0.36 7.85
N THR A 111 -3.51 0.99 7.38
CA THR A 111 -3.64 2.46 7.39
C THR A 111 -3.80 3.01 8.79
N ARG A 112 -4.64 2.37 9.62
CA ARG A 112 -4.82 2.70 11.03
C ARG A 112 -3.52 2.51 11.80
N ALA A 113 -2.84 1.38 11.58
CA ALA A 113 -1.57 1.05 12.20
C ALA A 113 -0.52 2.15 11.99
N ARG A 114 -0.34 2.59 10.74
CA ARG A 114 0.59 3.68 10.39
C ARG A 114 0.25 5.00 11.06
N ARG A 115 -1.04 5.33 11.23
CA ARG A 115 -1.46 6.54 11.94
C ARG A 115 -1.06 6.48 13.42
N ILE A 116 -1.20 5.31 14.05
CA ILE A 116 -0.80 5.06 15.44
C ILE A 116 0.73 5.14 15.57
N GLY A 117 1.48 4.44 14.72
CA GLY A 117 2.94 4.47 14.70
C GLY A 117 3.48 5.89 14.53
N ALA A 118 2.97 6.62 13.53
CA ALA A 118 3.37 8.02 13.30
C ALA A 118 3.04 8.94 14.48
N LYS A 119 1.99 8.67 15.25
CA LYS A 119 1.68 9.43 16.47
C LYS A 119 2.74 9.15 17.55
N ARG A 120 3.09 7.88 17.78
CA ARG A 120 4.12 7.48 18.74
C ARG A 120 5.49 8.03 18.38
N ASP A 121 5.87 7.97 17.10
CA ASP A 121 7.14 8.54 16.62
C ASP A 121 7.21 10.04 16.88
N ARG A 122 6.11 10.77 16.64
CA ARG A 122 6.05 12.21 16.96
C ARG A 122 6.14 12.48 18.46
N GLU A 123 5.50 11.68 19.30
CA GLU A 123 5.58 11.81 20.76
C GLU A 123 7.03 11.61 21.24
N ARG A 124 7.67 10.52 20.79
CA ARG A 124 9.07 10.23 21.08
C ARG A 124 10.02 11.31 20.57
N LEU A 125 9.77 11.84 19.36
CA LEU A 125 10.57 12.93 18.81
C LEU A 125 10.42 14.20 19.66
N LYS A 126 9.22 14.52 20.14
CA LYS A 126 8.99 15.66 21.04
C LYS A 126 9.75 15.51 22.36
N GLU A 127 9.78 14.30 22.93
CA GLU A 127 10.56 14.00 24.14
C GLU A 127 12.06 14.22 23.90
N LEU A 128 12.62 13.65 22.82
CA LEU A 128 14.04 13.81 22.48
C LEU A 128 14.43 15.28 22.22
N ILE A 129 13.56 16.04 21.55
CA ILE A 129 13.79 17.48 21.34
C ILE A 129 13.79 18.23 22.67
N ALA A 130 12.87 17.91 23.59
CA ALA A 130 12.81 18.53 24.90
C ALA A 130 14.05 18.21 25.75
N GLU A 131 14.56 16.98 25.69
CA GLU A 131 15.77 16.56 26.39
C GLU A 131 17.05 17.21 25.83
N THR A 132 17.15 17.33 24.51
CA THR A 132 18.35 17.84 23.84
C THR A 132 18.36 19.37 23.70
N GLY A 133 17.20 20.02 23.82
CA GLY A 133 17.05 21.45 23.57
C GLY A 133 17.13 21.83 22.08
N ASP A 134 16.84 20.90 21.15
CA ASP A 134 16.88 21.16 19.71
C ASP A 134 15.69 22.02 19.23
N THR A 135 15.80 23.32 19.49
CA THR A 135 14.80 24.33 19.14
C THR A 135 14.53 24.42 17.63
N ARG A 136 15.51 24.07 16.78
CA ARG A 136 15.36 24.08 15.32
C ARG A 136 14.42 22.98 14.87
N THR A 137 14.60 21.76 15.39
CA THR A 137 13.71 20.64 15.09
C THR A 137 12.33 20.86 15.72
N TRP A 138 12.26 21.46 16.92
CA TRP A 138 10.99 21.87 17.53
C TRP A 138 10.18 22.82 16.63
N TYR A 139 10.82 23.86 16.12
CA TYR A 139 10.19 24.86 15.25
C TYR A 139 9.63 24.21 13.97
N LYS A 140 10.42 23.36 13.31
CA LYS A 140 9.96 22.63 12.11
C LYS A 140 8.76 21.75 12.39
N LEU A 141 8.80 20.96 13.47
CA LEU A 141 7.70 20.09 13.84
C LEU A 141 6.42 20.88 14.16
N HIS A 142 6.55 22.02 14.84
CA HIS A 142 5.43 22.91 15.15
C HIS A 142 4.84 23.53 13.87
N HIS A 143 5.68 23.98 12.94
CA HIS A 143 5.23 24.52 11.66
C HIS A 143 4.55 23.47 10.80
N ASP A 144 5.05 22.24 10.73
CA ASP A 144 4.38 21.18 9.97
C ASP A 144 3.04 20.78 10.60
N GLN A 145 2.93 20.84 11.94
CA GLN A 145 1.71 20.49 12.67
C GLN A 145 0.64 21.60 12.62
N TYR A 146 1.04 22.87 12.59
CA TYR A 146 0.15 24.03 12.69
C TYR A 146 0.27 25.00 11.51
N GLY A 147 0.97 24.62 10.44
CA GLY A 147 1.28 25.48 9.30
C GLY A 147 0.05 26.09 8.64
N ASP A 148 -1.07 25.37 8.65
CA ASP A 148 -2.36 25.87 8.15
C ASP A 148 -2.85 27.09 8.97
N SER A 149 -2.61 27.11 10.29
CA SER A 149 -2.95 28.28 11.13
C SER A 149 -2.06 29.49 10.89
N TYR A 150 -0.81 29.28 10.44
CA TYR A 150 0.09 30.37 10.04
C TYR A 150 -0.20 30.91 8.64
N ARG A 151 -0.86 30.10 7.79
CA ARG A 151 -1.23 30.46 6.42
C ARG A 151 -2.41 31.43 6.38
N GLU A 152 -3.32 31.35 7.35
CA GLU A 152 -4.48 32.25 7.46
C GLU A 152 -4.11 33.67 7.94
N GLU A 153 -3.00 33.84 8.67
CA GLU A 153 -2.52 35.14 9.15
C GLU A 153 -1.68 35.94 8.14
N GLY A 154 -1.57 35.48 6.88
CA GLY A 154 -0.97 36.23 5.79
C GLY A 154 0.54 36.03 5.60
N GLY A 155 1.08 34.88 6.00
CA GLY A 155 2.45 34.48 5.69
C GLY A 155 2.54 33.69 4.38
N ASP A 156 2.89 34.39 3.31
CA ASP A 156 3.36 33.84 2.04
C ASP A 156 4.48 32.82 2.31
N GLY A 157 4.19 31.58 1.90
CA GLY A 157 5.03 30.43 2.16
C GLY A 157 6.35 30.51 1.42
N ASP A 158 7.44 30.64 2.17
CA ASP A 158 8.74 30.09 1.81
C ASP A 158 9.54 29.83 3.10
N ALA A 159 9.35 28.65 3.70
CA ALA A 159 10.27 28.13 4.72
C ALA A 159 11.52 27.49 4.08
N ALA A 160 11.87 27.92 2.87
CA ALA A 160 13.02 27.44 2.12
C ALA A 160 13.71 28.62 1.41
N GLU A 161 14.32 29.53 2.19
CA GLU A 161 15.61 30.21 1.89
C GLU A 161 15.79 31.40 2.87
N GLY A 162 16.77 31.31 3.77
CA GLY A 162 17.29 32.49 4.46
C GLY A 162 16.66 32.87 5.81
N ILE A 163 16.59 31.96 6.80
CA ILE A 163 16.61 32.42 8.20
C ILE A 163 18.08 32.78 8.51
N PRO A 164 18.45 34.08 8.66
CA PRO A 164 19.81 34.43 9.03
C PRO A 164 20.10 33.90 10.43
N LEU A 165 21.21 33.18 10.56
CA LEU A 165 21.76 32.78 11.86
C LEU A 165 22.21 34.04 12.61
N VAL A 166 21.30 34.67 13.36
CA VAL A 166 21.66 35.77 14.26
C VAL A 166 22.33 35.14 15.47
N VAL A 167 23.66 35.17 15.50
CA VAL A 167 24.44 34.86 16.70
C VAL A 167 24.24 36.05 17.66
N PRO A 168 23.62 35.84 18.84
CA PRO A 168 23.44 36.93 19.79
C PRO A 168 24.80 37.43 20.29
N GLU A 169 24.93 38.74 20.49
CA GLU A 169 26.22 39.41 20.71
C GLU A 169 26.97 38.92 21.96
N ASN A 170 26.26 38.31 22.91
CA ASN A 170 26.80 37.69 24.12
C ASN A 170 27.53 36.35 23.87
N ALA A 171 27.50 35.80 22.65
CA ALA A 171 28.20 34.58 22.27
C ALA A 171 29.52 34.85 21.50
N ARG A 172 29.94 36.11 21.35
CA ARG A 172 31.23 36.47 20.77
C ARG A 172 32.32 36.43 21.84
N PRO A 173 33.43 35.70 21.64
CA PRO A 173 34.56 35.79 22.57
C PRO A 173 35.16 37.21 22.47
N ASP A 174 35.38 37.83 23.63
CA ASP A 174 36.04 39.13 23.74
C ASP A 174 37.39 39.07 23.01
N SER A 175 37.59 40.00 22.07
CA SER A 175 38.83 40.14 21.27
C SER A 175 39.89 40.95 22.01
#